data_AF-A0A6P6X8U7-F1
#
_entry.id   AF-A0A6P6X8U7-F1
#
_cell.length_a   1.000
_cell.length_b   1.000
_cell.length_c   1.000
_cell.angle_alpha   90.00
_cell.angle_beta   90.00
_cell.angle_gamma   90.00
#
_symmetry.space_group_name_H-M   'P 1'
#
loop_
_entity.id
_entity.type
_entity.pdbx_description
1 polymer ?
#
loop_
_entity_poly.entity_id
_entity_poly.type
_entity_poly.pdbx_seq_one_letter_code
_entity_poly.pdbx_strand_id
1 'polypeptide(L)'
;MSVKPKIVSELHHSAPPSPPAATSSQPQPLQPQPTLEAVREGREEERNSRLLVCRLSLYLREWLESQNEGSVLYVALGSEVSLSQKDVTELALGLELPEVPFFWVLRKLSESFQVPDGFEERVKGRGNVWKGWAPQLNIPNHESVGGFLTHCGWSSCIEELMFGHPLIMPSFLVDQGLNARVMEDRNVGIEIPRNDPDRSYTRDLVAQCVRLIMVENEGKMFGEKAKEMSGIFRDRELNDGYVGNFIDYLENNRHNC
;
A
#
# COMPACT_ATOMS: atom_id res chain seq x y z
N MET A 1 59.96 -17.53 -9.03
CA MET A 1 58.90 -16.91 -8.21
C MET A 1 58.65 -17.85 -7.03
N SER A 2 59.48 -17.90 -6.00
CA SER A 2 59.63 -16.95 -4.88
C SER A 2 58.34 -16.75 -4.08
N VAL A 3 58.15 -17.52 -3.01
CA VAL A 3 57.58 -17.02 -1.75
C VAL A 3 58.28 -17.76 -0.59
N LYS A 4 59.09 -17.03 0.18
CA LYS A 4 59.64 -17.42 1.49
C LYS A 4 58.60 -17.10 2.59
N PRO A 5 58.65 -17.79 3.74
CA PRO A 5 57.80 -17.50 4.88
C PRO A 5 58.39 -16.37 5.74
N LYS A 6 57.52 -15.49 6.24
CA LYS A 6 57.75 -14.49 7.30
C LYS A 6 56.36 -14.15 7.87
N ILE A 7 56.10 -13.83 9.13
CA ILE A 7 56.82 -13.74 10.40
C ILE A 7 55.69 -13.70 11.44
N VAL A 8 55.88 -14.35 12.59
CA VAL A 8 55.06 -14.12 13.78
C VAL A 8 55.49 -12.80 14.40
N SER A 9 54.58 -11.85 14.59
CA SER A 9 54.78 -10.72 15.50
C SER A 9 53.47 -10.30 16.17
N GLU A 10 53.38 -10.64 17.45
CA GLU A 10 52.91 -9.78 18.55
C GLU A 10 51.56 -9.07 18.39
N LEU A 11 50.52 -9.71 18.94
CA LEU A 11 49.33 -9.03 19.44
C LEU A 11 49.72 -8.19 20.67
N HIS A 12 50.00 -6.91 20.45
CA HIS A 12 49.91 -5.92 21.53
C HIS A 12 48.43 -5.62 21.79
N HIS A 13 47.98 -5.93 23.00
CA HIS A 13 46.72 -5.40 23.54
C HIS A 13 46.85 -3.89 23.74
N SER A 14 46.42 -3.12 22.75
CA SER A 14 46.14 -1.70 22.93
C SER A 14 44.86 -1.56 23.75
N ALA A 15 44.98 -1.00 24.94
CA ALA A 15 43.85 -0.55 25.74
C ALA A 15 42.96 0.41 24.93
N PRO A 16 41.63 0.43 25.14
CA PRO A 16 40.75 1.38 24.47
C PRO A 16 41.19 2.82 24.80
N PRO A 17 41.10 3.76 23.84
CA PRO A 17 41.46 5.14 24.09
C PRO A 17 40.59 5.73 25.21
N SER A 18 41.23 6.43 26.14
CA SER A 18 40.56 7.18 27.19
C SER A 18 39.54 8.16 26.59
N PRO A 19 38.38 8.38 27.24
CA PRO A 19 37.39 9.32 26.76
C PRO A 19 38.01 10.72 26.64
N PRO A 20 37.62 11.53 25.64
CA PRO A 20 38.15 12.87 25.47
C PRO A 20 37.87 13.69 26.73
N ALA A 21 38.89 14.42 27.18
CA ALA A 21 38.76 15.38 28.26
C ALA A 21 37.59 16.33 27.97
N ALA A 22 36.72 16.52 28.98
CA ALA A 22 35.55 17.40 28.90
C ALA A 22 35.95 18.76 28.33
N THR A 23 35.62 18.97 27.06
CA THR A 23 35.79 20.25 26.39
C THR A 23 34.77 21.18 27.01
N SER A 24 35.18 22.36 27.46
CA SER A 24 34.25 23.34 28.01
C SER A 24 33.17 23.62 26.98
N SER A 25 31.93 23.24 27.33
CA SER A 25 30.76 23.47 26.50
C SER A 25 30.53 24.98 26.41
N GLN A 26 31.00 25.58 25.31
CA GLN A 26 30.52 26.92 24.95
C GLN A 26 29.01 26.84 24.76
N PRO A 27 28.22 27.73 25.39
CA PRO A 27 26.78 27.74 25.19
C PRO A 27 26.50 28.00 23.71
N GLN A 28 25.77 27.07 23.07
CA GLN A 28 25.24 27.31 21.74
C GLN A 28 24.39 28.59 21.78
N PRO A 29 24.51 29.49 20.78
CA PRO A 29 23.67 30.67 20.73
C PRO A 29 22.20 30.24 20.74
N LEU A 30 21.43 30.78 21.69
CA LEU A 30 19.98 30.54 21.73
C LEU A 30 19.41 30.87 20.35
N GLN A 31 18.73 29.90 19.74
CA GLN A 31 17.97 30.19 18.55
C GLN A 31 16.92 31.27 18.87
N PRO A 32 16.73 32.27 18.00
CA PRO A 32 15.74 33.30 18.22
C PRO A 32 14.37 32.64 18.36
N GLN A 33 13.66 32.98 19.45
CA GLN A 33 12.28 32.58 19.65
C GLN A 33 11.44 33.06 18.46
N PRO A 34 10.53 32.23 17.93
CA PRO A 34 9.68 32.63 16.82
C PRO A 34 8.85 33.85 17.23
N THR A 35 8.68 34.81 16.32
CA THR A 35 7.85 35.99 16.57
C THR A 35 6.40 35.54 16.81
N LEU A 36 5.64 36.32 17.58
CA LEU A 36 4.21 36.04 17.79
C LEU A 36 3.43 35.95 16.47
N GLU A 37 3.91 36.64 15.44
CA GLU A 37 3.38 36.63 14.08
C GLU A 37 3.67 35.27 13.40
N ALA A 38 4.91 34.79 13.42
CA ALA A 38 5.28 33.47 12.90
C ALA A 38 4.56 32.31 13.63
N VAL A 39 4.33 32.44 14.94
CA VAL A 39 3.55 31.47 15.72
C VAL A 39 2.06 31.48 15.33
N ARG A 40 1.50 32.63 14.96
CA ARG A 40 0.11 32.75 14.49
C ARG A 40 -0.04 32.23 13.07
N GLU A 41 0.88 32.57 12.18
CA GLU A 41 0.94 32.07 10.81
C GLU A 41 1.05 30.54 10.80
N GLY A 42 1.94 29.96 11.61
CA GLY A 42 2.07 28.50 11.70
C GLY A 42 0.80 27.80 12.23
N ARG A 43 0.08 28.40 13.19
CA ARG A 43 -1.22 27.86 13.64
C ARG A 43 -2.30 27.99 12.59
N GLU A 44 -2.29 29.07 11.83
CA GLU A 44 -3.26 29.29 10.76
C GLU A 44 -3.03 28.35 9.57
N GLU A 45 -1.77 28.11 9.21
CA GLU A 45 -1.37 27.12 8.22
C GLU A 45 -1.72 25.69 8.64
N GLU A 46 -1.48 25.34 9.91
CA GLU A 46 -1.89 24.04 10.46
C GLU A 46 -3.42 23.88 10.46
N ARG A 47 -4.16 24.93 10.86
CA ARG A 47 -5.62 24.95 10.84
C ARG A 47 -6.16 24.81 9.42
N ASN A 48 -5.57 25.52 8.45
CA ASN A 48 -5.96 25.45 7.04
C ASN A 48 -5.65 24.08 6.45
N SER A 49 -4.52 23.48 6.82
CA SER A 49 -4.16 22.10 6.44
C SER A 49 -5.17 21.09 6.98
N ARG A 50 -5.57 21.20 8.26
CA ARG A 50 -6.60 20.36 8.86
C ARG A 50 -7.98 20.54 8.20
N LEU A 51 -8.39 21.79 7.93
CA LEU A 51 -9.64 22.10 7.24
C LEU A 51 -9.66 21.53 5.82
N LEU A 52 -8.55 21.59 5.10
CA LEU A 52 -8.41 21.01 3.77
C LEU A 52 -8.58 19.49 3.82
N VAL A 53 -7.89 18.81 4.75
CA VAL A 53 -8.04 17.36 4.97
C VAL A 53 -9.50 16.98 5.28
N CYS A 54 -10.20 17.75 6.12
CA CYS A 54 -11.61 17.52 6.44
C CYS A 54 -12.55 17.72 5.24
N ARG A 55 -12.33 18.76 4.42
CA ARG A 55 -13.16 18.98 3.22
C ARG A 55 -12.96 17.89 2.18
N LEU A 56 -11.71 17.45 2.03
CA LEU A 56 -11.34 16.38 1.13
C LEU A 56 -11.93 15.04 1.56
N SER A 57 -11.94 14.75 2.87
CA SER A 57 -12.56 13.53 3.39
C SER A 57 -14.09 13.54 3.26
N LEU A 58 -14.74 14.70 3.41
CA LEU A 58 -16.17 14.86 3.16
C LEU A 58 -16.52 14.66 1.69
N TYR A 59 -15.79 15.31 0.78
CA TYR A 59 -15.99 15.14 -0.67
C TYR A 59 -15.85 13.68 -1.09
N LEU A 60 -14.84 12.99 -0.59
CA LEU A 60 -14.62 11.58 -0.88
C LEU A 60 -15.79 10.71 -0.38
N ARG A 61 -16.25 10.97 0.84
CA ARG A 61 -17.40 10.27 1.40
C ARG A 61 -18.65 10.49 0.55
N GLU A 62 -18.98 11.73 0.23
CA GLU A 62 -20.14 12.07 -0.61
C GLU A 62 -20.05 11.39 -1.98
N TRP A 63 -18.85 11.35 -2.57
CA TRP A 63 -18.64 10.65 -3.83
C TRP A 63 -18.92 9.15 -3.68
N LEU A 64 -18.38 8.49 -2.63
CA LEU A 64 -18.62 7.08 -2.36
C LEU A 64 -20.09 6.76 -2.03
N GLU A 65 -20.77 7.61 -1.28
CA GLU A 65 -22.20 7.51 -0.93
C GLU A 65 -23.11 7.67 -2.16
N SER A 66 -22.64 8.36 -3.20
CA SER A 66 -23.37 8.49 -4.47
C SER A 66 -23.27 7.27 -5.39
N GLN A 67 -22.42 6.29 -5.07
CA GLN A 67 -22.23 5.07 -5.84
C GLN A 67 -23.11 3.94 -5.31
N ASN A 68 -23.44 2.96 -6.16
CA ASN A 68 -24.18 1.78 -5.72
C ASN A 68 -23.33 0.90 -4.79
N GLU A 69 -23.98 0.16 -3.89
CA GLU A 69 -23.34 -0.82 -3.02
C GLU A 69 -22.50 -1.82 -3.84
N GLY A 70 -21.28 -2.10 -3.39
CA GLY A 70 -20.35 -3.04 -4.03
C GLY A 70 -19.98 -2.72 -5.49
N SER A 71 -20.15 -1.49 -5.96
CA SER A 71 -19.90 -1.12 -7.37
C SER A 71 -18.53 -0.48 -7.63
N VAL A 72 -17.89 0.06 -6.60
CA VAL A 72 -16.62 0.80 -6.68
C VAL A 72 -15.44 -0.15 -6.61
N LEU A 73 -14.56 -0.08 -7.60
CA LEU A 73 -13.22 -0.66 -7.52
C LEU A 73 -12.29 0.31 -6.79
N TYR A 74 -11.77 -0.10 -5.63
CA TYR A 74 -10.70 0.63 -4.96
C TYR A 74 -9.35 0.24 -5.58
N VAL A 75 -8.49 1.21 -5.89
CA VAL A 75 -7.21 0.99 -6.57
C VAL A 75 -6.09 1.64 -5.75
N ALA A 76 -5.23 0.82 -5.14
CA ALA A 76 -4.07 1.30 -4.38
C ALA A 76 -2.87 0.34 -4.47
N LEU A 77 -1.76 0.85 -5.03
CA LEU A 77 -0.56 0.05 -5.28
C LEU A 77 0.52 0.19 -4.19
N GLY A 78 0.17 0.78 -3.05
CA GLY A 78 1.08 0.95 -1.92
C GLY A 78 2.20 1.97 -2.18
N SER A 79 3.12 2.09 -1.21
CA SER A 79 4.29 2.99 -1.32
C SER A 79 5.54 2.31 -1.87
N GLU A 80 5.56 0.98 -1.89
CA GLU A 80 6.76 0.19 -2.20
C GLU A 80 6.88 -0.10 -3.70
N VAL A 81 5.81 0.10 -4.46
CA VAL A 81 5.81 -0.06 -5.92
C VAL A 81 6.20 1.25 -6.60
N SER A 82 7.23 1.17 -7.44
CA SER A 82 7.56 2.23 -8.39
C SER A 82 7.00 1.87 -9.77
N LEU A 83 5.97 2.60 -10.22
CA LEU A 83 5.37 2.40 -11.54
C LEU A 83 6.14 3.17 -12.60
N SER A 84 6.19 2.65 -13.82
CA SER A 84 6.59 3.47 -14.97
C SER A 84 5.43 4.34 -15.45
N GLN A 85 5.72 5.42 -16.18
CA GLN A 85 4.69 6.24 -16.85
C GLN A 85 3.85 5.39 -17.83
N LYS A 86 4.43 4.35 -18.43
CA LYS A 86 3.74 3.38 -19.27
C LYS A 86 2.73 2.56 -18.45
N ASP A 87 3.12 2.04 -17.29
CA ASP A 87 2.23 1.29 -16.40
C ASP A 87 1.04 2.15 -15.91
N VAL A 88 1.29 3.42 -15.57
CA VAL A 88 0.24 4.38 -15.18
C VAL A 88 -0.73 4.63 -16.35
N THR A 89 -0.20 4.78 -17.57
CA THR A 89 -1.00 5.00 -18.78
C THR A 89 -1.89 3.79 -19.10
N GLU A 90 -1.31 2.59 -19.10
CA GLU A 90 -2.07 1.36 -19.38
C GLU A 90 -3.09 1.05 -18.28
N LEU A 91 -2.77 1.33 -17.00
CA LEU A 91 -3.71 1.18 -15.89
C LEU A 91 -4.88 2.16 -16.02
N ALA A 92 -4.60 3.44 -16.29
CA ALA A 92 -5.65 4.45 -16.46
C ALA A 92 -6.62 4.04 -17.59
N LEU A 93 -6.08 3.69 -18.76
CA LEU A 93 -6.90 3.30 -19.90
C LEU A 93 -7.62 1.96 -19.65
N GLY A 94 -7.02 1.05 -18.89
CA GLY A 94 -7.64 -0.20 -18.48
C GLY A 94 -8.78 -0.04 -17.47
N LEU A 95 -8.72 0.98 -16.61
CA LEU A 95 -9.83 1.37 -15.71
C LEU A 95 -10.93 2.13 -16.45
N GLU A 96 -10.59 2.81 -17.56
CA GLU A 96 -11.55 3.54 -18.38
C GLU A 96 -12.55 2.60 -19.07
N LEU A 97 -12.06 1.50 -19.64
CA LEU A 97 -12.79 0.61 -20.56
C LEU A 97 -13.97 -0.19 -19.97
N PRO A 98 -13.93 -0.70 -18.72
CA PRO A 98 -15.02 -1.47 -18.13
C PRO A 98 -16.25 -0.65 -17.75
N GLU A 99 -16.14 0.69 -17.76
CA GLU A 99 -17.18 1.63 -17.33
C GLU A 99 -17.66 1.43 -15.87
N VAL A 100 -16.85 0.77 -15.04
CA VAL A 100 -17.13 0.62 -13.60
C VAL A 100 -16.70 1.85 -12.81
N PRO A 101 -17.39 2.18 -11.71
CA PRO A 101 -16.89 3.18 -10.77
C PRO A 101 -15.54 2.77 -10.15
N PHE A 102 -14.61 3.69 -10.01
CA PHE A 102 -13.33 3.42 -9.37
C PHE A 102 -12.79 4.60 -8.57
N PHE A 103 -12.11 4.30 -7.47
CA PHE A 103 -11.34 5.25 -6.70
C PHE A 103 -9.87 4.86 -6.71
N TRP A 104 -9.03 5.68 -7.34
CA TRP A 104 -7.61 5.37 -7.52
C TRP A 104 -6.70 6.30 -6.74
N VAL A 105 -6.00 5.73 -5.76
CA VAL A 105 -4.91 6.41 -5.04
C VAL A 105 -3.64 6.34 -5.90
N LEU A 106 -3.35 7.43 -6.60
CA LEU A 106 -2.13 7.60 -7.38
C LEU A 106 -1.11 8.39 -6.58
N ARG A 107 -0.25 7.69 -5.85
CA ARG A 107 0.81 8.33 -5.06
C ARG A 107 1.92 8.83 -5.98
N LYS A 108 2.19 10.13 -5.94
CA LYS A 108 3.33 10.74 -6.63
C LYS A 108 4.63 10.41 -5.88
N LEU A 109 5.42 9.47 -6.38
CA LEU A 109 6.80 9.27 -5.93
C LEU A 109 7.75 10.31 -6.59
N SER A 110 7.35 10.86 -7.74
CA SER A 110 7.98 11.99 -8.42
C SER A 110 6.90 12.87 -9.06
N GLU A 111 7.18 14.14 -9.32
CA GLU A 111 6.24 15.09 -9.95
C GLU A 111 5.79 14.69 -11.37
N SER A 112 6.33 13.61 -11.93
CA SER A 112 6.22 13.23 -13.34
C SER A 112 5.06 12.28 -13.68
N PHE A 113 4.41 11.61 -12.73
CA PHE A 113 3.32 10.70 -13.08
C PHE A 113 2.05 11.47 -13.46
N GLN A 114 1.63 11.31 -14.70
CA GLN A 114 0.42 11.91 -15.23
C GLN A 114 -0.50 10.84 -15.80
N VAL A 115 -1.80 10.92 -15.48
CA VAL A 115 -2.80 10.16 -16.22
C VAL A 115 -2.90 10.70 -17.65
N PRO A 116 -3.39 9.92 -18.63
CA PRO A 116 -3.50 10.37 -20.01
C PRO A 116 -4.29 11.66 -20.15
N ASP A 117 -3.97 12.47 -21.16
CA ASP A 117 -4.69 13.72 -21.42
C ASP A 117 -6.19 13.50 -21.55
N GLY A 118 -6.96 14.33 -20.84
CA GLY A 118 -8.42 14.25 -20.79
C GLY A 118 -8.99 13.06 -20.03
N PHE A 119 -8.17 12.19 -19.41
CA PHE A 119 -8.63 11.01 -18.68
C PHE A 119 -9.65 11.36 -17.58
N GLU A 120 -9.33 12.32 -16.72
CA GLU A 120 -10.20 12.72 -15.60
C GLU A 120 -11.57 13.26 -16.08
N GLU A 121 -11.61 13.91 -17.25
CA GLU A 121 -12.88 14.35 -17.85
C GLU A 121 -13.68 13.18 -18.44
N ARG A 122 -13.01 12.20 -19.07
CA ARG A 122 -13.68 11.01 -19.64
C ARG A 122 -14.27 10.08 -18.58
N VAL A 123 -13.66 10.03 -17.39
CA VAL A 123 -14.15 9.22 -16.26
C VAL A 123 -14.97 10.03 -15.26
N LYS A 124 -15.26 11.30 -15.54
CA LYS A 124 -15.97 12.17 -14.61
C LYS A 124 -17.29 11.57 -14.14
N GLY A 125 -17.51 11.60 -12.82
CA GLY A 125 -18.68 11.02 -12.17
C GLY A 125 -18.51 9.55 -11.75
N ARG A 126 -17.73 8.76 -12.50
CA ARG A 126 -17.46 7.34 -12.20
C ARG A 126 -16.04 7.06 -11.71
N GLY A 127 -15.07 7.90 -12.03
CA GLY A 127 -13.67 7.72 -11.68
C GLY A 127 -13.17 8.90 -10.86
N ASN A 128 -12.43 8.61 -9.79
CA ASN A 128 -11.78 9.62 -8.97
C ASN A 128 -10.30 9.25 -8.79
N VAL A 129 -9.40 10.13 -9.24
CA VAL A 129 -7.94 9.94 -9.13
C VAL A 129 -7.41 10.81 -7.99
N TRP A 130 -7.04 10.16 -6.91
CA TRP A 130 -6.52 10.81 -5.72
C TRP A 130 -4.99 10.94 -5.76
N LYS A 131 -4.50 12.15 -6.03
CA LYS A 131 -3.07 12.47 -6.11
C LYS A 131 -2.55 13.04 -4.78
N GLY A 132 -2.61 12.26 -3.71
CA GLY A 132 -2.19 12.68 -2.38
C GLY A 132 -2.17 11.53 -1.39
N TRP A 133 -1.85 11.83 -0.13
CA TRP A 133 -2.06 10.87 0.95
C TRP A 133 -3.58 10.69 1.14
N ALA A 134 -4.04 9.45 1.09
CA ALA A 134 -5.41 9.09 1.44
C ALA A 134 -5.38 8.36 2.80
N PRO A 135 -6.32 8.62 3.72
CA PRO A 135 -6.51 7.77 4.89
C PRO A 135 -7.05 6.41 4.42
N GLN A 136 -6.12 5.52 4.05
CA GLN A 136 -6.37 4.21 3.46
C GLN A 136 -7.25 3.30 4.32
N LEU A 137 -7.38 3.55 5.62
CA LEU A 137 -8.20 2.75 6.53
C LEU A 137 -9.72 2.97 6.38
N ASN A 138 -10.17 4.10 5.82
CA ASN A 138 -11.60 4.43 5.80
C ASN A 138 -12.31 4.17 4.46
N ILE A 139 -11.56 4.09 3.36
CA ILE A 139 -12.13 3.91 2.02
C ILE A 139 -12.55 2.46 1.78
N PRO A 140 -11.72 1.45 2.08
CA PRO A 140 -12.08 0.05 1.88
C PRO A 140 -13.37 -0.31 2.62
N ASN A 141 -13.54 0.14 3.85
CA ASN A 141 -14.72 -0.20 4.66
C ASN A 141 -16.05 0.44 4.20
N HIS A 142 -16.07 1.19 3.09
CA HIS A 142 -17.31 1.79 2.60
C HIS A 142 -18.16 0.78 1.81
N GLU A 143 -19.48 0.77 2.03
CA GLU A 143 -20.41 -0.21 1.42
C GLU A 143 -20.42 -0.20 -0.11
N SER A 144 -20.10 0.94 -0.72
CA SER A 144 -19.99 1.04 -2.17
C SER A 144 -18.75 0.37 -2.75
N VAL A 145 -17.72 0.04 -1.94
CA VAL A 145 -16.55 -0.69 -2.41
C VAL A 145 -16.88 -2.17 -2.59
N GLY A 146 -16.57 -2.70 -3.77
CA GLY A 146 -16.88 -4.09 -4.13
C GLY A 146 -15.69 -4.91 -4.59
N GLY A 147 -14.52 -4.30 -4.74
CA GLY A 147 -13.30 -4.97 -5.19
C GLY A 147 -12.07 -4.10 -4.96
N PHE A 148 -10.90 -4.75 -4.97
CA PHE A 148 -9.64 -4.07 -4.69
C PHE A 148 -8.53 -4.43 -5.68
N LEU A 149 -7.97 -3.42 -6.33
CA LEU A 149 -6.79 -3.55 -7.17
C LEU A 149 -5.54 -3.16 -6.37
N THR A 150 -4.67 -4.14 -6.16
CA THR A 150 -3.53 -4.06 -5.25
C THR A 150 -2.23 -4.55 -5.87
N HIS A 151 -1.12 -4.01 -5.39
CA HIS A 151 0.22 -4.52 -5.68
C HIS A 151 0.50 -5.91 -5.09
N CYS A 152 -0.43 -6.47 -4.32
CA CYS A 152 -0.31 -7.78 -3.67
C CYS A 152 0.77 -7.83 -2.56
N GLY A 153 1.00 -6.72 -1.87
CA GLY A 153 1.69 -6.75 -0.57
C GLY A 153 0.85 -7.50 0.45
N TRP A 154 1.49 -8.35 1.26
CA TRP A 154 0.79 -9.26 2.17
C TRP A 154 -0.21 -8.56 3.08
N SER A 155 0.21 -7.47 3.74
CA SER A 155 -0.66 -6.69 4.64
C SER A 155 -1.89 -6.14 3.92
N SER A 156 -1.72 -5.56 2.74
CA SER A 156 -2.85 -5.02 1.97
C SER A 156 -3.81 -6.09 1.49
N CYS A 157 -3.32 -7.30 1.15
CA CYS A 157 -4.20 -8.42 0.84
C CYS A 157 -5.04 -8.82 2.06
N ILE A 158 -4.42 -8.95 3.24
CA ILE A 158 -5.14 -9.33 4.46
C ILE A 158 -6.16 -8.27 4.85
N GLU A 159 -5.79 -6.99 4.84
CA GLU A 159 -6.70 -5.88 5.18
C GLU A 159 -7.96 -5.88 4.30
N GLU A 160 -7.84 -6.23 3.03
CA GLU A 160 -8.94 -6.10 2.07
C GLU A 160 -9.79 -7.37 2.02
N LEU A 161 -9.16 -8.52 2.22
CA LEU A 161 -9.87 -9.77 2.49
C LEU A 161 -10.62 -9.70 3.82
N MET A 162 -10.13 -8.95 4.82
CA MET A 162 -10.93 -8.66 6.01
C MET A 162 -12.22 -7.94 5.63
N PHE A 163 -12.28 -7.09 4.59
CA PHE A 163 -13.53 -6.48 4.13
C PHE A 163 -14.34 -7.38 3.17
N GLY A 164 -13.78 -8.51 2.75
CA GLY A 164 -14.43 -9.43 1.84
C GLY A 164 -14.39 -8.97 0.38
N HIS A 165 -13.44 -8.12 0.03
CA HIS A 165 -13.27 -7.66 -1.35
C HIS A 165 -12.42 -8.64 -2.16
N PRO A 166 -12.87 -9.05 -3.36
CA PRO A 166 -12.05 -9.78 -4.30
C PRO A 166 -10.88 -8.91 -4.81
N LEU A 167 -9.76 -9.55 -5.12
CA LEU A 167 -8.51 -8.88 -5.48
C LEU A 167 -8.24 -8.89 -6.99
N ILE A 168 -7.69 -7.79 -7.50
CA ILE A 168 -7.09 -7.70 -8.84
C ILE A 168 -5.61 -7.33 -8.64
N MET A 169 -4.71 -8.16 -9.14
CA MET A 169 -3.32 -8.15 -8.70
C MET A 169 -2.34 -7.97 -9.87
N PRO A 170 -2.01 -6.73 -10.28
CA PRO A 170 -0.79 -6.49 -11.04
C PRO A 170 0.42 -6.68 -10.11
N SER A 171 1.14 -7.79 -10.22
CA SER A 171 2.34 -8.07 -9.42
C SER A 171 3.57 -7.35 -10.01
N PHE A 172 4.37 -6.68 -9.16
CA PHE A 172 5.55 -5.90 -9.59
C PHE A 172 6.86 -6.49 -9.07
N LEU A 173 6.89 -6.89 -7.79
CA LEU A 173 8.05 -7.50 -7.15
C LEU A 173 7.92 -9.03 -7.07
N VAL A 174 9.03 -9.71 -6.78
CA VAL A 174 9.10 -11.19 -6.78
C VAL A 174 8.18 -11.80 -5.72
N ASP A 175 8.22 -11.28 -4.50
CA ASP A 175 7.36 -11.69 -3.39
C ASP A 175 5.88 -11.38 -3.67
N GLN A 176 5.58 -10.24 -4.29
CA GLN A 176 4.22 -9.89 -4.73
C GLN A 176 3.66 -10.88 -5.75
N GLY A 177 4.49 -11.37 -6.68
CA GLY A 177 4.09 -12.41 -7.63
C GLY A 177 3.80 -13.75 -6.97
N LEU A 178 4.55 -14.12 -5.92
CA LEU A 178 4.25 -15.31 -5.12
C LEU A 178 2.94 -15.14 -4.34
N ASN A 179 2.72 -13.97 -3.76
CA ASN A 179 1.47 -13.65 -3.08
C ASN A 179 0.28 -13.71 -4.04
N ALA A 180 0.41 -13.15 -5.25
CA ALA A 180 -0.66 -13.13 -6.25
C ALA A 180 -1.11 -14.55 -6.62
N ARG A 181 -0.15 -15.46 -6.83
CA ARG A 181 -0.43 -16.89 -7.08
C ARG A 181 -1.15 -17.56 -5.92
N VAL A 182 -0.72 -17.30 -4.68
CA VAL A 182 -1.40 -17.85 -3.49
C VAL A 182 -2.83 -17.34 -3.40
N MET A 183 -3.08 -16.07 -3.68
CA MET A 183 -4.43 -15.48 -3.66
C MET A 183 -5.31 -16.02 -4.80
N GLU A 184 -4.74 -16.19 -5.99
CA GLU A 184 -5.44 -16.77 -7.13
C GLU A 184 -5.76 -18.26 -6.93
N ASP A 185 -4.83 -19.06 -6.38
CA ASP A 185 -5.05 -20.47 -6.01
C ASP A 185 -6.18 -20.63 -4.98
N ARG A 186 -6.38 -19.61 -4.12
CA ARG A 186 -7.48 -19.56 -3.15
C ARG A 186 -8.77 -19.02 -3.74
N ASN A 187 -8.78 -18.64 -5.01
CA ASN A 187 -9.90 -18.03 -5.71
C ASN A 187 -10.41 -16.75 -5.02
N VAL A 188 -9.54 -15.98 -4.37
CA VAL A 188 -9.93 -14.69 -3.75
C VAL A 188 -9.61 -13.48 -4.63
N GLY A 189 -8.98 -13.71 -5.78
CA GLY A 189 -8.70 -12.69 -6.78
C GLY A 189 -8.05 -13.27 -8.03
N ILE A 190 -7.69 -12.40 -8.96
CA ILE A 190 -7.02 -12.75 -10.22
C ILE A 190 -5.73 -11.95 -10.39
N GLU A 191 -4.68 -12.60 -10.89
CA GLU A 191 -3.44 -11.92 -11.28
C GLU A 191 -3.61 -11.28 -12.66
N ILE A 192 -3.17 -10.03 -12.83
CA ILE A 192 -3.07 -9.43 -14.17
C ILE A 192 -1.80 -9.99 -14.83
N PRO A 193 -1.90 -10.73 -15.96
CA PRO A 193 -0.73 -11.30 -16.59
C PRO A 193 0.29 -10.22 -17.00
N ARG A 194 1.56 -10.50 -16.78
CA ARG A 194 2.69 -9.64 -17.19
C ARG A 194 3.46 -10.31 -18.32
N ASN A 195 3.84 -9.52 -19.32
CA ASN A 195 4.65 -9.96 -20.45
C ASN A 195 6.10 -10.21 -20.01
N ASP A 196 6.76 -11.21 -20.58
CA ASP A 196 8.20 -11.42 -20.42
C ASP A 196 8.96 -10.92 -21.67
N PRO A 197 10.19 -10.36 -21.52
CA PRO A 197 10.92 -10.15 -20.27
C PRO A 197 10.68 -8.75 -19.64
N ASP A 198 9.90 -7.88 -20.29
CA ASP A 198 9.77 -6.48 -19.88
C ASP A 198 8.82 -6.25 -18.69
N ARG A 199 8.18 -7.34 -18.22
CA ARG A 199 7.23 -7.36 -17.11
C ARG A 199 6.12 -6.33 -17.30
N SER A 200 5.66 -6.04 -18.51
CA SER A 200 4.58 -5.06 -18.76
C SER A 200 3.17 -5.68 -18.74
N TYR A 201 2.13 -4.89 -18.50
CA TYR A 201 0.73 -5.29 -18.77
C TYR A 201 0.12 -4.33 -19.80
N THR A 202 -1.01 -4.72 -20.40
CA THR A 202 -1.78 -3.89 -21.33
C THR A 202 -3.09 -3.44 -20.69
N ARG A 203 -3.64 -2.31 -21.15
CA ARG A 203 -4.98 -1.83 -20.78
C ARG A 203 -6.06 -2.87 -21.00
N ASP A 204 -5.91 -3.71 -22.03
CA ASP A 204 -6.91 -4.72 -22.37
C ASP A 204 -6.93 -5.83 -21.31
N LEU A 205 -5.77 -6.26 -20.82
CA LEU A 205 -5.67 -7.22 -19.72
C LEU A 205 -6.21 -6.63 -18.42
N VAL A 206 -5.87 -5.38 -18.10
CA VAL A 206 -6.43 -4.66 -16.95
C VAL A 206 -7.96 -4.63 -17.05
N ALA A 207 -8.49 -4.22 -18.20
CA ALA A 207 -9.94 -4.11 -18.41
C ALA A 207 -10.66 -5.46 -18.37
N GLN A 208 -10.02 -6.54 -18.86
CA GLN A 208 -10.55 -7.90 -18.76
C GLN A 208 -10.66 -8.34 -17.30
N CYS A 209 -9.59 -8.21 -16.50
CA CYS A 209 -9.61 -8.58 -15.08
C CYS A 209 -10.62 -7.74 -14.29
N VAL A 210 -10.73 -6.44 -14.57
CA VAL A 210 -11.71 -5.56 -13.92
C VAL A 210 -13.14 -5.96 -14.29
N ARG A 211 -13.44 -6.22 -15.57
CA ARG A 211 -14.78 -6.70 -15.97
C ARG A 211 -15.12 -8.04 -15.34
N LEU A 212 -14.18 -8.98 -15.36
CA LEU A 212 -14.38 -10.30 -14.75
C LEU A 212 -14.81 -10.15 -13.30
N ILE A 213 -14.03 -9.43 -12.48
CA ILE A 213 -14.29 -9.32 -11.04
C ILE A 213 -15.51 -8.45 -10.72
N MET A 214 -15.70 -7.32 -11.41
CA MET A 214 -16.70 -6.32 -11.02
C MET A 214 -18.04 -6.45 -11.74
N VAL A 215 -18.12 -7.15 -12.88
CA VAL A 215 -19.29 -7.13 -13.78
C VAL A 215 -19.79 -8.54 -14.12
N GLU A 216 -18.88 -9.46 -14.43
CA GLU A 216 -19.24 -10.78 -14.96
C GLU A 216 -19.75 -11.72 -13.85
N ASN A 217 -20.60 -12.68 -14.22
CA ASN A 217 -21.15 -13.62 -13.24
C ASN A 217 -20.09 -14.58 -12.73
N GLU A 218 -19.15 -14.96 -13.59
CA GLU A 218 -17.96 -15.73 -13.31
C GLU A 218 -17.14 -15.08 -12.18
N GLY A 219 -17.10 -13.75 -12.12
CA GLY A 219 -16.43 -12.98 -11.06
C GLY A 219 -16.98 -13.19 -9.66
N LYS A 220 -18.26 -13.55 -9.53
CA LYS A 220 -18.94 -13.64 -8.23
C LYS A 220 -18.31 -14.66 -7.30
N MET A 221 -17.72 -15.73 -7.86
CA MET A 221 -17.02 -16.74 -7.06
C MET A 221 -15.86 -16.12 -6.25
N PHE A 222 -15.15 -15.13 -6.82
CA PHE A 222 -14.05 -14.47 -6.13
C PHE A 222 -14.56 -13.65 -4.94
N GLY A 223 -15.70 -12.96 -5.12
CA GLY A 223 -16.35 -12.22 -4.04
C GLY A 223 -16.87 -13.13 -2.93
N GLU A 224 -17.45 -14.29 -3.28
CA GLU A 224 -17.90 -15.29 -2.30
C GLU A 224 -16.73 -15.85 -1.49
N LYS A 225 -15.62 -16.18 -2.16
CA LYS A 225 -14.40 -16.67 -1.51
C LYS A 225 -13.72 -15.60 -0.65
N ALA A 226 -13.69 -14.35 -1.10
CA ALA A 226 -13.18 -13.24 -0.30
C ALA A 226 -14.03 -13.04 0.97
N LYS A 227 -15.37 -13.13 0.88
CA LYS A 227 -16.27 -13.09 2.03
C LYS A 227 -16.09 -14.27 3.00
N GLU A 228 -15.85 -15.47 2.48
CA GLU A 228 -15.49 -16.63 3.30
C GLU A 228 -14.20 -16.36 4.10
N MET A 229 -13.16 -15.84 3.43
CA MET A 229 -11.90 -15.50 4.10
C MET A 229 -12.04 -14.33 5.08
N SER A 230 -12.92 -13.37 4.81
CA SER A 230 -13.25 -12.29 5.75
C SER A 230 -13.69 -12.85 7.12
N GLY A 231 -14.48 -13.92 7.13
CA GLY A 231 -14.89 -14.59 8.36
C GLY A 231 -13.70 -15.08 9.20
N ILE A 232 -12.68 -15.63 8.55
CA ILE A 232 -11.46 -16.13 9.20
C ILE A 232 -10.59 -14.96 9.69
N PHE A 233 -10.32 -13.98 8.82
CA PHE A 233 -9.45 -12.86 9.20
C PHE A 233 -10.05 -11.93 10.26
N ARG A 234 -11.39 -11.88 10.37
CA ARG A 234 -12.10 -11.13 11.42
C ARG A 234 -12.26 -11.91 12.73
N ASP A 235 -11.98 -13.21 12.75
CA ASP A 235 -12.15 -14.04 13.94
C ASP A 235 -11.04 -13.74 14.97
N ARG A 236 -11.37 -12.87 15.93
CA ARG A 236 -10.43 -12.50 17.00
C ARG A 236 -10.13 -13.67 17.93
N GLU A 237 -11.10 -14.52 18.22
CA GLU A 237 -10.89 -15.65 19.13
C GLU A 237 -9.89 -16.64 18.54
N LEU A 238 -10.04 -16.93 17.23
CA LEU A 238 -9.09 -17.78 16.51
C LEU A 238 -7.69 -17.17 16.46
N ASN A 239 -7.59 -15.88 16.12
CA ASN A 239 -6.30 -15.17 16.05
C ASN A 239 -5.61 -15.09 17.42
N ASP A 240 -6.34 -14.71 18.46
CA ASP A 240 -5.83 -14.65 19.83
C ASP A 240 -5.43 -16.04 20.32
N GLY A 241 -6.18 -17.08 19.93
CA GLY A 241 -5.84 -18.48 20.19
C GLY A 241 -4.51 -18.91 19.57
N TYR A 242 -4.23 -18.52 18.32
CA TYR A 242 -2.92 -18.81 17.71
C TYR A 242 -1.77 -18.13 18.45
N VAL A 243 -1.93 -16.86 18.82
CA VAL A 243 -0.92 -16.11 19.58
C VAL A 243 -0.72 -16.72 20.97
N GLY A 244 -1.82 -17.06 21.66
CA GLY A 244 -1.79 -17.73 22.96
C GLY A 244 -1.05 -19.06 22.92
N ASN A 245 -1.40 -19.94 21.97
CA ASN A 245 -0.73 -21.24 21.80
C ASN A 245 0.77 -21.08 21.52
N PHE A 246 1.17 -20.05 20.77
CA PHE A 246 2.57 -19.76 20.51
C PHE A 246 3.30 -19.27 21.76
N ILE A 247 2.68 -18.40 22.56
CA ILE A 247 3.22 -17.95 23.85
C ILE A 247 3.37 -19.15 24.80
N ASP A 248 2.35 -19.99 24.93
CA ASP A 248 2.38 -21.20 25.76
C ASP A 248 3.52 -22.13 25.34
N TYR A 249 3.74 -22.30 24.04
CA TYR A 249 4.86 -23.09 23.52
C TYR A 249 6.21 -22.51 23.97
N LEU A 250 6.40 -21.19 23.86
CA LEU A 250 7.64 -20.53 24.27
C LEU A 250 7.88 -20.62 25.78
N GLU A 251 6.84 -20.43 26.60
CA GLU A 251 6.95 -20.52 28.05
C GLU A 251 7.33 -21.93 28.53
N ASN A 252 6.72 -22.95 27.92
CA ASN A 252 6.97 -24.36 28.27
C ASN A 252 8.34 -24.86 27.79
N ASN A 253 8.98 -24.19 26.82
CA ASN A 253 10.29 -24.57 26.27
C ASN A 253 11.42 -23.61 26.64
N ARG A 254 11.20 -22.66 27.55
CA ARG A 254 12.16 -21.60 27.90
C ARG A 254 13.52 -22.09 28.41
N HIS A 255 13.61 -23.34 28.85
CA HIS A 255 14.83 -23.95 29.41
C HIS A 255 15.49 -24.98 28.47
N ASN A 256 14.96 -25.15 27.25
CA ASN A 256 15.46 -26.12 26.27
C ASN A 256 16.43 -25.48 25.24
N CYS A 257 17.01 -24.31 25.55
CA CYS A 257 18.05 -23.64 24.76
C CYS A 257 19.35 -23.53 25.54
#